data_AF-A0A813LL42-F1
#
_entry.id   AF-A0A813LL42-F1
#
_cell.length_a   1.000
_cell.length_b   1.000
_cell.length_c   1.000
_cell.angle_alpha   90.00
_cell.angle_beta   90.00
_cell.angle_gamma   90.00
#
_symmetry.space_group_name_H-M   'P 1'
#
loop_
_entity.id
_entity.type
_entity.pdbx_description
1 polymer ?
#
loop_
_entity_poly.entity_id
_entity_poly.type
_entity_poly.pdbx_seq_one_letter_code
_entity_poly.pdbx_strand_id
1 'polypeptide(L)'
;PGEIGVVECHGTGTALGDPIEVNALRGVFDGPKDGAQADCVPLWLGAGKTNLGHLEAAAGFAGLAKAISCLQRRQVPANVHFAELSPHIDLGASRLQVPEGAPEAPAQGRRCLAGVSSFGFGGTNAHAVLQSIGPDAAAPDLWPSARSRGGKRVAMLFAGQGGMRPGVGRQLYFADAAFRKALDRCADLCLPHLSGRLRLQDLICTDWDDASTEKMTSSALHSFLVTFSLEYALAEMWRARGVVPFAVLGHSLGEFAAAVQAGVMTLEDGLKLVAARGSLTDEVCEPWAGAMAAVFAPLEQLRGGLVGGEGTSSLAIAALNAPEQT
;
A
#
# COMPACT_ATOMS: atom_id res chain seq x y z
N PRO A 1 1.58 -25.82 0.20
CA PRO A 1 1.84 -24.63 1.07
C PRO A 1 3.30 -24.55 1.54
N GLY A 2 3.93 -25.66 1.95
CA GLY A 2 5.27 -25.66 2.54
C GLY A 2 6.42 -25.09 1.68
N GLU A 3 6.22 -24.91 0.37
CA GLU A 3 7.18 -24.28 -0.55
C GLU A 3 7.16 -22.75 -0.53
N ILE A 4 6.10 -22.14 0.01
CA ILE A 4 6.00 -20.68 0.17
C ILE A 4 6.98 -20.28 1.26
N GLY A 5 7.86 -19.33 0.93
CA GLY A 5 8.89 -18.82 1.84
C GLY A 5 8.56 -17.47 2.45
N VAL A 6 7.65 -16.72 1.81
CA VAL A 6 7.27 -15.37 2.21
C VAL A 6 5.77 -15.20 2.09
N VAL A 7 5.12 -14.55 3.03
CA VAL A 7 3.78 -14.01 2.88
C VAL A 7 3.83 -12.52 3.13
N GLU A 8 3.48 -11.74 2.12
CA GLU A 8 3.10 -10.34 2.30
C GLU A 8 1.65 -10.32 2.79
N CYS A 9 1.50 -10.15 4.10
CA CYS A 9 0.24 -10.14 4.81
C CYS A 9 -0.63 -8.93 4.43
N HIS A 10 -1.93 -9.05 4.70
CA HIS A 10 -2.82 -7.89 4.74
C HIS A 10 -2.34 -6.91 5.82
N GLY A 11 -2.00 -7.37 7.02
CA GLY A 11 -1.11 -6.71 7.98
C GLY A 11 -1.46 -5.24 8.24
N THR A 12 -2.67 -4.96 8.71
CA THR A 12 -3.16 -3.59 8.94
C THR A 12 -2.68 -2.99 10.26
N GLY A 13 -2.10 -3.79 11.15
CA GLY A 13 -1.67 -3.33 12.46
C GLY A 13 -2.85 -3.19 13.43
N THR A 14 -3.93 -3.95 13.22
CA THR A 14 -5.13 -3.85 14.06
C THR A 14 -5.07 -4.88 15.19
N ALA A 15 -5.46 -4.48 16.40
CA ALA A 15 -5.39 -5.33 17.59
C ALA A 15 -6.18 -6.65 17.44
N LEU A 16 -7.26 -6.64 16.66
CA LEU A 16 -8.09 -7.81 16.38
C LEU A 16 -7.69 -8.52 15.08
N GLY A 17 -7.40 -7.78 14.01
CA GLY A 17 -7.16 -8.36 12.68
C GLY A 17 -5.84 -9.10 12.57
N ASP A 18 -4.77 -8.57 13.17
CA ASP A 18 -3.45 -9.19 13.09
C ASP A 18 -3.42 -10.60 13.74
N PRO A 19 -3.99 -10.82 14.95
CA PRO A 19 -4.15 -12.16 15.49
C PRO A 19 -4.99 -13.11 14.63
N ILE A 20 -6.07 -12.63 14.02
CA ILE A 20 -6.92 -13.44 13.14
C ILE A 20 -6.13 -13.88 11.91
N GLU A 21 -5.42 -12.97 11.27
CA GLU A 21 -4.62 -13.25 10.07
C GLU A 21 -3.49 -14.25 10.38
N VAL A 22 -2.73 -14.04 11.45
CA VAL A 22 -1.62 -14.94 11.81
C VAL A 22 -2.14 -16.33 12.19
N ASN A 23 -3.23 -16.44 12.94
CA ASN A 23 -3.82 -17.74 13.28
C ASN A 23 -4.38 -18.47 12.04
N ALA A 24 -4.93 -17.74 11.08
CA ALA A 24 -5.35 -18.32 9.80
C ALA A 24 -4.15 -18.87 9.01
N LEU A 25 -3.03 -18.13 8.98
CA LEU A 25 -1.79 -18.61 8.36
C LEU A 25 -1.23 -19.84 9.08
N ARG A 26 -1.20 -19.86 10.43
CA ARG A 26 -0.81 -21.04 11.21
C ARG A 26 -1.65 -22.26 10.84
N GLY A 27 -2.97 -22.11 10.72
CA GLY A 27 -3.88 -23.18 10.30
C GLY A 27 -3.55 -23.79 8.93
N VAL A 28 -2.92 -23.02 8.04
CA VAL A 28 -2.49 -23.48 6.70
C VAL A 28 -1.07 -24.06 6.70
N PHE A 29 -0.17 -23.46 7.47
CA PHE A 29 1.28 -23.70 7.33
C PHE A 29 1.91 -24.56 8.44
N ASP A 30 1.29 -24.68 9.62
CA ASP A 30 1.86 -25.47 10.73
C ASP A 30 1.71 -26.99 10.54
N GLY A 31 0.81 -27.45 9.64
CA GLY A 31 0.59 -28.88 9.39
C GLY A 31 0.09 -29.68 10.61
N PRO A 32 -0.08 -31.01 10.49
CA PRO A 32 -0.39 -31.88 11.64
C PRO A 32 0.77 -31.91 12.65
N LYS A 33 0.46 -31.80 13.95
CA LYS A 33 1.41 -31.64 15.08
C LYS A 33 2.26 -32.87 15.44
N ASP A 34 2.52 -33.76 14.48
CA ASP A 34 3.23 -35.02 14.75
C ASP A 34 4.73 -34.87 14.48
N GLY A 35 5.44 -34.27 15.45
CA GLY A 35 6.90 -34.28 15.51
C GLY A 35 7.56 -32.90 15.49
N ALA A 36 8.66 -32.76 16.25
CA ALA A 36 9.39 -31.51 16.47
C ALA A 36 9.78 -30.81 15.15
N GLN A 37 9.27 -29.59 14.96
CA GLN A 37 9.43 -28.74 13.78
C GLN A 37 10.79 -27.99 13.75
N ALA A 38 11.81 -28.55 14.41
CA ALA A 38 13.08 -27.87 14.70
C ALA A 38 13.95 -27.59 13.46
N ASP A 39 13.68 -28.24 12.32
CA ASP A 39 14.41 -28.06 11.05
C ASP A 39 13.55 -27.47 9.92
N CYS A 40 12.40 -26.87 10.25
CA CYS A 40 11.54 -26.27 9.22
C CYS A 40 12.08 -24.91 8.75
N VAL A 41 12.32 -24.81 7.44
CA VAL A 41 12.62 -23.56 6.75
C VAL A 41 11.59 -22.48 7.14
N PRO A 42 11.98 -21.26 7.55
CA PRO A 42 11.04 -20.26 8.04
C PRO A 42 10.02 -19.86 6.96
N LEU A 43 8.87 -19.34 7.40
CA LEU A 43 7.92 -18.60 6.59
C LEU A 43 7.93 -17.14 7.06
N TRP A 44 8.48 -16.24 6.25
CA TRP A 44 8.60 -14.84 6.63
C TRP A 44 7.28 -14.08 6.44
N LEU A 45 6.82 -13.40 7.50
CA LEU A 45 5.62 -12.58 7.52
C LEU A 45 5.96 -11.10 7.29
N GLY A 46 5.85 -10.65 6.05
CA GLY A 46 6.02 -9.26 5.68
C GLY A 46 4.70 -8.47 5.73
N ALA A 47 4.77 -7.18 6.07
CA ALA A 47 3.66 -6.25 5.94
C ALA A 47 4.18 -4.90 5.44
N GLY A 48 4.07 -4.66 4.12
CA GLY A 48 4.50 -3.43 3.46
C GLY A 48 3.74 -2.19 3.91
N LYS A 49 2.56 -2.36 4.52
CA LYS A 49 1.82 -1.27 5.18
C LYS A 49 2.59 -0.63 6.34
N THR A 50 3.53 -1.36 6.95
CA THR A 50 4.45 -0.76 7.93
C THR A 50 5.30 0.33 7.29
N ASN A 51 5.65 0.19 6.01
CA ASN A 51 6.45 1.13 5.25
C ASN A 51 5.64 2.10 4.38
N LEU A 52 4.40 1.83 4.04
CA LEU A 52 3.62 2.63 3.07
C LEU A 52 2.33 3.19 3.65
N GLY A 53 1.99 2.84 4.89
CA GLY A 53 0.64 3.03 5.40
C GLY A 53 -0.36 2.12 4.65
N HIS A 54 -1.65 2.30 4.96
CA HIS A 54 -2.70 1.55 4.27
C HIS A 54 -3.18 2.31 3.04
N LEU A 55 -2.73 1.90 1.86
CA LEU A 55 -3.13 2.49 0.57
C LEU A 55 -4.50 2.00 0.06
N GLU A 56 -5.45 1.75 0.96
CA GLU A 56 -6.82 1.30 0.64
C GLU A 56 -6.95 0.33 -0.56
N ALA A 57 -7.60 0.76 -1.65
CA ALA A 57 -7.81 -0.01 -2.87
C ALA A 57 -6.50 -0.42 -3.59
N ALA A 58 -5.42 0.34 -3.40
CA ALA A 58 -4.10 0.07 -3.95
C ALA A 58 -3.24 -0.86 -3.07
N ALA A 59 -3.66 -1.14 -1.83
CA ALA A 59 -2.85 -1.86 -0.85
C ALA A 59 -2.43 -3.26 -1.32
N GLY A 60 -3.31 -3.97 -2.04
CA GLY A 60 -2.98 -5.27 -2.61
C GLY A 60 -1.88 -5.20 -3.68
N PHE A 61 -1.91 -4.17 -4.54
CA PHE A 61 -0.89 -3.95 -5.56
C PHE A 61 0.45 -3.50 -4.96
N ALA A 62 0.42 -2.68 -3.90
CA ALA A 62 1.64 -2.31 -3.18
C ALA A 62 2.30 -3.54 -2.53
N GLY A 63 1.51 -4.42 -1.89
CA GLY A 63 1.99 -5.69 -1.35
C GLY A 63 2.56 -6.61 -2.44
N LEU A 64 1.88 -6.68 -3.60
CA LEU A 64 2.37 -7.40 -4.77
C LEU A 64 3.75 -6.90 -5.22
N ALA A 65 3.95 -5.58 -5.24
CA ALA A 65 5.21 -4.96 -5.65
C ALA A 65 6.36 -5.36 -4.73
N LYS A 66 6.11 -5.29 -3.42
CA LYS A 66 7.06 -5.71 -2.40
C LYS A 66 7.39 -7.20 -2.54
N ALA A 67 6.38 -8.06 -2.66
CA ALA A 67 6.59 -9.50 -2.82
C ALA A 67 7.44 -9.83 -4.06
N ILE A 68 7.18 -9.19 -5.20
CA ILE A 68 8.02 -9.36 -6.41
C ILE A 68 9.46 -8.88 -6.15
N SER A 69 9.65 -7.75 -5.49
CA SER A 69 10.99 -7.27 -5.11
C SER A 69 11.71 -8.27 -4.19
N CYS A 70 11.01 -8.86 -3.21
CA CYS A 70 11.57 -9.90 -2.34
C CYS A 70 12.02 -11.12 -3.14
N LEU A 71 11.21 -11.57 -4.11
CA LEU A 71 11.54 -12.70 -4.98
C LEU A 71 12.72 -12.40 -5.91
N GLN A 72 12.80 -11.19 -6.47
CA GLN A 72 13.88 -10.75 -7.36
C GLN A 72 15.21 -10.63 -6.62
N ARG A 73 15.19 -10.06 -5.42
CA ARG A 73 16.40 -9.82 -4.60
C ARG A 73 16.76 -10.97 -3.68
N ARG A 74 15.88 -11.96 -3.56
CA ARG A 74 15.96 -13.06 -2.58
C ARG A 74 16.16 -12.57 -1.15
N GLN A 75 15.56 -11.45 -0.79
CA GLN A 75 15.63 -10.86 0.55
C GLN A 75 14.26 -10.42 1.00
N VAL A 76 13.96 -10.59 2.28
CA VAL A 76 12.71 -10.14 2.89
C VAL A 76 13.01 -8.99 3.84
N PRO A 77 12.69 -7.73 3.48
CA PRO A 77 12.96 -6.61 4.36
C PRO A 77 12.09 -6.68 5.63
N ALA A 78 12.65 -6.21 6.74
CA ALA A 78 11.96 -6.15 8.02
C ALA A 78 10.71 -5.26 7.98
N ASN A 79 9.73 -5.64 8.80
CA ASN A 79 8.59 -4.80 9.13
C ASN A 79 9.09 -3.67 10.02
N VAL A 80 8.83 -2.41 9.64
CA VAL A 80 9.22 -1.26 10.47
C VAL A 80 8.19 -1.05 11.58
N HIS A 81 8.58 -0.41 12.68
CA HIS A 81 7.77 -0.22 13.88
C HIS A 81 7.40 -1.52 14.62
N PHE A 82 8.09 -2.62 14.32
CA PHE A 82 7.94 -3.90 15.01
C PHE A 82 8.94 -3.98 16.17
N ALA A 83 8.43 -3.94 17.41
CA ALA A 83 9.25 -4.05 18.62
C ALA A 83 8.91 -5.32 19.42
N GLU A 84 7.62 -5.57 19.64
CA GLU A 84 7.13 -6.74 20.36
C GLU A 84 5.96 -7.36 19.60
N LEU A 85 5.89 -8.69 19.62
CA LEU A 85 4.76 -9.41 19.04
C LEU A 85 3.51 -9.21 19.92
N SER A 86 2.35 -9.06 19.30
CA SER A 86 1.09 -8.97 20.04
C SER A 86 0.92 -10.15 21.00
N PRO A 87 0.50 -9.94 22.27
CA PRO A 87 0.29 -11.02 23.24
C PRO A 87 -0.86 -11.96 22.83
N HIS A 88 -1.65 -11.59 21.83
CA HIS A 88 -2.72 -12.42 21.25
C HIS A 88 -2.22 -13.32 20.11
N ILE A 89 -0.93 -13.26 19.76
CA ILE A 89 -0.30 -14.10 18.75
C ILE A 89 0.71 -15.01 19.46
N ASP A 90 0.41 -16.30 19.49
CA ASP A 90 1.38 -17.32 19.89
C ASP A 90 2.02 -17.91 18.64
N LEU A 91 3.34 -17.73 18.47
CA LEU A 91 4.09 -18.38 17.40
C LEU A 91 4.70 -19.72 17.83
N GLY A 92 4.80 -20.04 19.13
CA GLY A 92 5.26 -21.33 19.65
C GLY A 92 6.30 -22.07 18.80
N ALA A 93 5.95 -23.27 18.32
CA ALA A 93 6.77 -24.10 17.43
C ALA A 93 6.47 -23.88 15.92
N SER A 94 5.72 -22.83 15.57
CA SER A 94 5.38 -22.50 14.19
C SER A 94 6.64 -22.13 13.41
N ARG A 95 6.64 -22.43 12.10
CA ARG A 95 7.66 -21.93 11.17
C ARG A 95 7.47 -20.46 10.80
N LEU A 96 6.34 -19.84 11.18
CA LEU A 96 6.05 -18.43 10.90
C LEU A 96 6.97 -17.52 11.72
N GLN A 97 7.61 -16.57 11.06
CA GLN A 97 8.51 -15.61 11.70
C GLN A 97 8.34 -14.21 11.11
N VAL A 98 8.44 -13.19 11.95
CA VAL A 98 8.50 -11.79 11.50
C VAL A 98 9.96 -11.48 11.13
N PRO A 99 10.25 -10.93 9.94
CA PRO A 99 11.62 -10.70 9.50
C PRO A 99 12.28 -9.57 10.31
N GLU A 100 13.46 -9.86 10.87
CA GLU A 100 14.37 -8.87 11.46
C GLU A 100 15.54 -8.59 10.51
N GLY A 101 15.86 -7.31 10.26
CA GLY A 101 16.85 -6.93 9.25
C GLY A 101 16.38 -7.21 7.81
N ALA A 102 17.09 -8.08 7.09
CA ALA A 102 16.75 -8.45 5.71
C ALA A 102 17.15 -9.91 5.40
N PRO A 103 16.53 -10.92 6.04
CA PRO A 103 16.87 -12.32 5.85
C PRO A 103 16.67 -12.79 4.40
N GLU A 104 17.36 -13.88 4.03
CA GLU A 104 17.20 -14.49 2.72
C GLU A 104 15.79 -15.08 2.57
N ALA A 105 15.19 -14.87 1.39
CA ALA A 105 13.90 -15.45 1.05
C ALA A 105 14.08 -16.95 0.78
N PRO A 106 13.36 -17.84 1.49
CA PRO A 106 13.49 -19.28 1.29
C PRO A 106 13.30 -19.70 -0.16
N ALA A 107 14.16 -20.60 -0.61
CA ALA A 107 14.16 -21.12 -1.98
C ALA A 107 14.16 -22.65 -1.99
N GLN A 108 13.41 -23.23 -2.92
CA GLN A 108 13.56 -24.64 -3.29
C GLN A 108 14.30 -24.72 -4.62
N GLY A 109 15.60 -25.01 -4.55
CA GLY A 109 16.50 -24.91 -5.70
C GLY A 109 16.59 -23.47 -6.20
N ARG A 110 16.12 -23.21 -7.44
CA ARG A 110 16.15 -21.87 -8.05
C ARG A 110 14.83 -21.08 -7.88
N ARG A 111 13.78 -21.70 -7.33
CA ARG A 111 12.44 -21.09 -7.21
C ARG A 111 12.20 -20.55 -5.81
N CYS A 112 11.73 -19.31 -5.73
CA CYS A 112 11.21 -18.68 -4.51
C CYS A 112 9.72 -18.45 -4.72
N LEU A 113 8.89 -18.76 -3.71
CA LEU A 113 7.45 -18.51 -3.76
C LEU A 113 7.04 -17.53 -2.67
N ALA A 114 6.13 -16.62 -3.02
CA ALA A 114 5.54 -15.65 -2.10
C ALA A 114 4.01 -15.65 -2.19
N GLY A 115 3.35 -15.55 -1.04
CA GLY A 115 1.92 -15.24 -0.95
C GLY A 115 1.71 -13.73 -0.78
N VAL A 116 0.58 -13.21 -1.27
CA VAL A 116 0.13 -11.83 -1.02
C VAL A 116 -1.34 -11.88 -0.62
N SER A 117 -1.66 -11.37 0.56
CA SER A 117 -3.02 -11.33 1.11
C SER A 117 -3.59 -9.91 1.10
N SER A 118 -4.87 -9.78 0.79
CA SER A 118 -5.62 -8.54 0.97
C SER A 118 -7.06 -8.85 1.37
N PHE A 119 -7.46 -8.39 2.55
CA PHE A 119 -8.78 -8.64 3.11
C PHE A 119 -9.56 -7.34 3.15
N GLY A 120 -10.58 -7.22 2.30
CA GLY A 120 -11.42 -6.03 2.27
C GLY A 120 -12.29 -5.96 3.51
N PHE A 121 -12.48 -4.77 4.05
CA PHE A 121 -13.34 -4.56 5.24
C PHE A 121 -14.75 -5.13 5.02
N GLY A 122 -15.31 -5.03 3.81
CA GLY A 122 -16.60 -5.62 3.42
C GLY A 122 -16.62 -7.16 3.32
N GLY A 123 -15.59 -7.85 3.80
CA GLY A 123 -15.53 -9.32 3.87
C GLY A 123 -15.06 -10.03 2.60
N THR A 124 -14.78 -9.30 1.52
CA THR A 124 -14.20 -9.89 0.29
C THR A 124 -12.69 -10.07 0.46
N ASN A 125 -12.23 -11.32 0.38
CA ASN A 125 -10.84 -11.70 0.61
C ASN A 125 -10.16 -12.09 -0.70
N ALA A 126 -8.91 -11.67 -0.87
CA ALA A 126 -8.06 -12.08 -1.99
C ALA A 126 -6.72 -12.60 -1.47
N HIS A 127 -6.23 -13.68 -2.08
CA HIS A 127 -4.89 -14.21 -1.87
C HIS A 127 -4.27 -14.61 -3.21
N ALA A 128 -3.04 -14.18 -3.46
CA ALA A 128 -2.29 -14.50 -4.68
C ALA A 128 -0.98 -15.21 -4.33
N VAL A 129 -0.59 -16.19 -5.15
CA VAL A 129 0.70 -16.87 -5.04
C VAL A 129 1.57 -16.51 -6.23
N LEU A 130 2.80 -16.10 -5.95
CA LEU A 130 3.82 -15.71 -6.90
C LEU A 130 4.98 -16.70 -6.87
N GLN A 131 5.61 -16.88 -8.03
CA GLN A 131 6.83 -17.67 -8.17
C GLN A 131 7.87 -16.83 -8.90
N SER A 132 9.13 -16.87 -8.43
CA SER A 132 10.25 -16.29 -9.17
C SER A 132 10.45 -17.03 -10.50
N ILE A 133 10.86 -16.26 -11.51
CA ILE A 133 11.33 -16.81 -12.78
C ILE A 133 12.86 -16.97 -12.62
N GLY A 134 13.40 -18.15 -12.90
CA GLY A 134 14.84 -18.40 -12.73
C GLY A 134 15.70 -17.49 -13.63
N PRO A 135 16.99 -17.30 -13.32
CA PRO A 135 17.89 -16.40 -14.07
C PRO A 135 18.01 -16.70 -15.57
N ASP A 136 17.75 -17.95 -15.97
CA ASP A 136 17.91 -18.44 -17.35
C ASP A 136 16.60 -18.51 -18.12
N ALA A 137 15.48 -18.14 -17.50
CA ALA A 137 14.25 -17.95 -18.24
C ALA A 137 14.43 -16.68 -19.07
N ALA A 138 14.50 -16.84 -20.40
CA ALA A 138 14.39 -15.70 -21.31
C ALA A 138 13.21 -14.85 -20.82
N ALA A 139 13.49 -13.56 -20.54
CA ALA A 139 12.42 -12.59 -20.39
C ALA A 139 11.56 -12.79 -21.65
N PRO A 140 10.26 -13.16 -21.53
CA PRO A 140 9.44 -13.23 -22.71
C PRO A 140 9.60 -11.90 -23.44
N ASP A 141 9.70 -11.95 -24.78
CA ASP A 141 9.82 -10.77 -25.62
C ASP A 141 8.55 -9.91 -25.42
N LEU A 142 8.55 -9.08 -24.37
CA LEU A 142 7.41 -8.34 -23.85
C LEU A 142 7.35 -6.94 -24.46
N TRP A 143 7.61 -6.85 -25.77
CA TRP A 143 7.14 -5.74 -26.58
C TRP A 143 6.76 -6.23 -27.97
N PRO A 144 5.45 -6.37 -28.24
CA PRO A 144 4.80 -5.25 -28.93
C PRO A 144 3.38 -4.95 -28.43
N SER A 145 3.05 -3.66 -28.38
CA SER A 145 1.71 -3.06 -28.54
C SER A 145 0.51 -3.78 -27.91
N ALA A 146 -0.03 -3.25 -26.80
CA ALA A 146 -1.45 -3.14 -26.37
C ALA A 146 -2.52 -4.20 -26.81
N ARG A 147 -2.12 -5.39 -27.24
CA ARG A 147 -2.97 -6.52 -27.59
C ARG A 147 -2.18 -7.75 -27.21
N SER A 148 -2.26 -8.07 -25.92
CA SER A 148 -1.85 -9.38 -25.47
C SER A 148 -2.67 -10.41 -26.24
N ARG A 149 -2.00 -11.26 -27.04
CA ARG A 149 -2.59 -12.54 -27.44
C ARG A 149 -2.72 -13.37 -26.17
N GLY A 150 -3.88 -13.29 -25.52
CA GLY A 150 -4.24 -14.07 -24.33
C GLY A 150 -3.71 -13.58 -22.97
N GLY A 151 -3.10 -12.39 -22.88
CA GLY A 151 -2.49 -11.91 -21.63
C GLY A 151 -3.44 -11.09 -20.76
N LYS A 152 -3.36 -11.30 -19.45
CA LYS A 152 -4.20 -10.65 -18.44
C LYS A 152 -4.11 -9.12 -18.53
N ARG A 153 -5.27 -8.46 -18.52
CA ARG A 153 -5.38 -6.99 -18.45
C ARG A 153 -5.18 -6.55 -17.00
N VAL A 154 -4.32 -5.56 -16.76
CA VAL A 154 -4.08 -4.99 -15.43
C VAL A 154 -4.77 -3.65 -15.33
N ALA A 155 -5.53 -3.42 -14.26
CA ALA A 155 -5.99 -2.08 -13.88
C ALA A 155 -5.17 -1.60 -12.67
N MET A 156 -4.72 -0.34 -12.69
CA MET A 156 -4.08 0.28 -11.52
C MET A 156 -5.10 1.13 -10.78
N LEU A 157 -5.22 0.91 -9.47
CA LEU A 157 -6.10 1.66 -8.59
C LEU A 157 -5.24 2.59 -7.73
N PHE A 158 -5.63 3.86 -7.67
CA PHE A 158 -4.99 4.92 -6.90
C PHE A 158 -5.91 5.30 -5.75
N ALA A 159 -5.39 5.27 -4.53
CA ALA A 159 -6.17 5.38 -3.30
C ALA A 159 -6.49 6.84 -2.96
N GLY A 160 -7.40 7.03 -2.00
CA GLY A 160 -7.66 8.35 -1.44
C GLY A 160 -6.56 8.81 -0.49
N GLN A 161 -6.87 9.85 0.28
CA GLN A 161 -6.06 10.24 1.41
C GLN A 161 -6.05 9.11 2.45
N GLY A 162 -4.89 8.49 2.66
CA GLY A 162 -4.71 7.39 3.61
C GLY A 162 -4.03 7.82 4.91
N GLY A 163 -3.99 6.89 5.88
CA GLY A 163 -3.24 7.05 7.13
C GLY A 163 -1.73 7.02 6.88
N MET A 164 -1.14 8.21 6.67
CA MET A 164 0.29 8.41 6.53
C MET A 164 1.04 8.00 7.80
N ARG A 165 2.18 7.33 7.64
CA ARG A 165 3.05 6.93 8.76
C ARG A 165 4.50 7.37 8.56
N PRO A 166 5.24 7.57 9.66
CA PRO A 166 6.70 7.68 9.67
C PRO A 166 7.43 6.74 8.71
N GLY A 167 8.39 7.29 7.95
CA GLY A 167 9.26 6.50 7.07
C GLY A 167 8.59 5.98 5.80
N VAL A 168 7.44 6.56 5.41
CA VAL A 168 6.66 6.12 4.26
C VAL A 168 7.50 6.09 2.97
N GLY A 169 7.59 4.96 2.28
CA GLY A 169 8.33 4.84 1.02
C GLY A 169 9.87 4.94 1.14
N ARG A 170 10.42 5.19 2.33
CA ARG A 170 11.87 5.32 2.58
C ARG A 170 12.66 4.10 2.12
N GLN A 171 12.20 2.90 2.43
CA GLN A 171 12.88 1.67 2.00
C GLN A 171 12.89 1.53 0.47
N LEU A 172 11.76 1.83 -0.20
CA LEU A 172 11.68 1.77 -1.66
C LEU A 172 12.57 2.82 -2.32
N TYR A 173 12.68 4.01 -1.73
CA TYR A 173 13.58 5.07 -2.19
C TYR A 173 15.05 4.62 -2.24
N PHE A 174 15.51 3.88 -1.23
CA PHE A 174 16.88 3.36 -1.23
C PHE A 174 17.04 2.09 -2.07
N ALA A 175 16.01 1.24 -2.12
CA ALA A 175 16.10 -0.06 -2.79
C ALA A 175 15.86 -0.01 -4.30
N ASP A 176 15.00 0.87 -4.81
CA ASP A 176 14.53 0.87 -6.20
C ASP A 176 14.86 2.16 -6.96
N ALA A 177 15.63 2.02 -8.05
CA ALA A 177 16.11 3.16 -8.82
C ALA A 177 15.01 3.87 -9.64
N ALA A 178 13.98 3.13 -10.11
CA ALA A 178 12.88 3.72 -10.88
C ALA A 178 11.95 4.50 -9.96
N PHE A 179 11.63 3.93 -8.80
CA PHE A 179 10.89 4.59 -7.74
C PHE A 179 11.61 5.86 -7.27
N ARG A 180 12.91 5.77 -6.93
CA ARG A 180 13.73 6.92 -6.51
C ARG A 180 13.71 8.03 -7.54
N LYS A 181 13.99 7.72 -8.81
CA LYS A 181 14.01 8.70 -9.89
C LYS A 181 12.66 9.41 -10.05
N ALA A 182 11.56 8.67 -9.97
CA ALA A 182 10.22 9.24 -10.05
C ALA A 182 9.91 10.13 -8.86
N LEU A 183 10.28 9.71 -7.64
CA LEU A 183 10.04 10.47 -6.43
C LEU A 183 10.89 11.74 -6.35
N ASP A 184 12.16 11.69 -6.80
CA ASP A 184 13.03 12.88 -6.90
C ASP A 184 12.44 13.93 -7.85
N ARG A 185 11.88 13.47 -8.99
CA ARG A 185 11.19 14.37 -9.92
C ARG A 185 9.97 15.02 -9.29
N CYS A 186 9.17 14.27 -8.51
CA CYS A 186 8.06 14.85 -7.76
C CYS A 186 8.56 15.86 -6.72
N ALA A 187 9.63 15.53 -6.01
CA ALA A 187 10.20 16.40 -4.98
C ALA A 187 10.63 17.76 -5.54
N ASP A 188 11.30 17.78 -6.69
CA ASP A 188 11.70 19.01 -7.37
C ASP A 188 10.48 19.88 -7.73
N LEU A 189 9.41 19.25 -8.22
CA LEU A 189 8.17 19.93 -8.59
C LEU A 189 7.34 20.39 -7.38
N CYS A 190 7.51 19.75 -6.22
CA CYS A 190 6.86 20.16 -4.98
C CYS A 190 7.50 21.41 -4.34
N LEU A 191 8.76 21.72 -4.64
CA LEU A 191 9.49 22.82 -3.99
C LEU A 191 8.75 24.17 -3.98
N PRO A 192 8.10 24.63 -5.08
CA PRO A 192 7.38 25.89 -5.09
C PRO A 192 6.12 25.90 -4.20
N HIS A 193 5.64 24.73 -3.79
CA HIS A 193 4.43 24.55 -3.01
C HIS A 193 4.71 24.34 -1.51
N LEU A 194 5.97 24.08 -1.15
CA LEU A 194 6.39 23.88 0.23
C LEU A 194 7.03 25.16 0.79
N SER A 195 6.81 25.40 2.09
CA SER A 195 7.33 26.60 2.74
C SER A 195 8.76 26.44 3.23
N GLY A 196 9.57 27.49 3.04
CA GLY A 196 10.93 27.58 3.60
C GLY A 196 11.91 26.60 2.96
N ARG A 197 12.54 25.74 3.78
CA ARG A 197 13.54 24.75 3.33
C ARG A 197 12.99 23.32 3.27
N LEU A 198 11.69 23.15 3.52
CA LEU A 198 11.04 21.84 3.58
C LEU A 198 11.01 21.20 2.20
N ARG A 199 11.41 19.93 2.12
CA ARG A 199 11.37 19.11 0.91
C ARG A 199 10.42 17.94 1.09
N LEU A 200 9.98 17.38 -0.03
CA LEU A 200 9.19 16.16 -0.02
C LEU A 200 9.93 15.01 0.70
N GLN A 201 11.26 14.93 0.55
CA GLN A 201 12.09 13.95 1.24
C GLN A 201 12.02 14.08 2.77
N ASP A 202 11.92 15.30 3.30
CA ASP A 202 11.79 15.53 4.74
C ASP A 202 10.44 15.01 5.28
N LEU A 203 9.39 15.04 4.44
CA LEU A 203 8.07 14.51 4.77
C LEU A 203 8.01 12.98 4.81
N ILE A 204 8.84 12.30 4.01
CA ILE A 204 8.83 10.83 3.85
C ILE A 204 9.91 10.11 4.66
N CYS A 205 11.06 10.75 4.90
CA CYS A 205 12.23 10.13 5.51
C CYS A 205 12.44 10.52 6.98
N THR A 206 11.56 11.32 7.57
CA THR A 206 11.63 11.70 8.98
C THR A 206 11.33 10.52 9.91
N ASP A 207 12.12 10.44 10.99
CA ASP A 207 11.84 9.62 12.17
C ASP A 207 10.94 10.48 13.10
N TRP A 208 9.84 9.91 13.58
CA TRP A 208 8.73 10.66 14.20
C TRP A 208 8.86 10.74 15.72
N ASP A 209 9.95 11.34 16.18
CA ASP A 209 10.28 11.37 17.60
C ASP A 209 9.99 12.73 18.25
N ASP A 210 9.37 13.68 17.54
CA ASP A 210 9.03 15.01 18.08
C ASP A 210 7.65 15.56 17.68
N ALA A 211 7.21 16.57 18.44
CA ALA A 211 5.95 17.30 18.23
C ALA A 211 5.89 18.13 16.94
N SER A 212 7.04 18.41 16.30
CA SER A 212 7.08 19.09 15.00
C SER A 212 6.60 18.17 13.88
N THR A 213 6.81 16.87 14.06
CA THR A 213 6.39 15.84 13.10
C THR A 213 4.86 15.69 13.09
N GLU A 214 4.20 15.67 14.25
CA GLU A 214 2.72 15.65 14.38
C GLU A 214 2.04 16.84 13.66
N LYS A 215 2.66 18.02 13.73
CA LYS A 215 2.19 19.21 13.02
C LYS A 215 2.36 19.10 11.49
N MET A 216 3.25 18.22 11.04
CA MET A 216 3.58 18.03 9.63
C MET A 216 2.63 17.04 8.94
N THR A 217 2.14 16.00 9.62
CA THR A 217 1.09 15.09 9.09
C THR A 217 -0.31 15.65 9.16
N SER A 218 -0.58 16.59 10.06
CA SER A 218 -1.91 17.19 10.18
C SER A 218 -2.24 18.15 9.04
N SER A 219 -1.24 18.59 8.27
CA SER A 219 -1.45 19.38 7.05
C SER A 219 -1.95 18.50 5.90
N ALA A 220 -3.11 18.88 5.36
CA ALA A 220 -3.66 18.30 4.13
C ALA A 220 -2.73 18.53 2.95
N LEU A 221 -2.09 19.71 2.82
CA LEU A 221 -1.09 19.97 1.78
C LEU A 221 0.03 18.93 1.80
N HIS A 222 0.67 18.72 2.95
CA HIS A 222 1.77 17.77 3.06
C HIS A 222 1.31 16.34 2.78
N SER A 223 0.20 15.93 3.39
CA SER A 223 -0.38 14.59 3.20
C SER A 223 -0.67 14.32 1.73
N PHE A 224 -1.30 15.28 1.03
CA PHE A 224 -1.70 15.12 -0.36
C PHE A 224 -0.52 15.03 -1.31
N LEU A 225 0.48 15.90 -1.14
CA LEU A 225 1.70 15.88 -1.94
C LEU A 225 2.45 14.57 -1.78
N VAL A 226 2.56 14.05 -0.55
CA VAL A 226 3.23 12.78 -0.30
C VAL A 226 2.45 11.62 -0.90
N THR A 227 1.14 11.50 -0.63
CA THR A 227 0.33 10.39 -1.18
C THR A 227 0.40 10.36 -2.70
N PHE A 228 0.16 11.49 -3.37
CA PHE A 228 0.24 11.57 -4.83
C PHE A 228 1.63 11.16 -5.35
N SER A 229 2.69 11.66 -4.71
CA SER A 229 4.07 11.41 -5.18
C SER A 229 4.48 9.95 -5.01
N LEU A 230 4.07 9.31 -3.90
CA LEU A 230 4.30 7.88 -3.68
C LEU A 230 3.54 7.04 -4.70
N GLU A 231 2.27 7.36 -4.94
CA GLU A 231 1.45 6.66 -5.92
C GLU A 231 2.01 6.77 -7.34
N TYR A 232 2.42 7.97 -7.74
CA TYR A 232 3.09 8.19 -9.02
C TYR A 232 4.39 7.39 -9.10
N ALA A 233 5.24 7.43 -8.06
CA ALA A 233 6.49 6.69 -8.04
C ALA A 233 6.30 5.16 -8.06
N LEU A 234 5.27 4.64 -7.39
CA LEU A 234 4.89 3.22 -7.45
C LEU A 234 4.43 2.83 -8.86
N ALA A 235 3.63 3.66 -9.53
CA ALA A 235 3.19 3.41 -10.89
C ALA A 235 4.38 3.41 -11.88
N GLU A 236 5.30 4.36 -11.77
CA GLU A 236 6.53 4.39 -12.59
C GLU A 236 7.43 3.18 -12.32
N MET A 237 7.56 2.77 -11.06
CA MET A 237 8.30 1.58 -10.65
C MET A 237 7.72 0.30 -11.30
N TRP A 238 6.39 0.20 -11.42
CA TRP A 238 5.70 -0.89 -12.10
C TRP A 238 5.86 -0.84 -13.62
N ARG A 239 5.76 0.34 -14.22
CA ARG A 239 6.00 0.54 -15.66
C ARG A 239 7.42 0.16 -16.05
N ALA A 240 8.41 0.50 -15.23
CA ALA A 240 9.80 0.09 -15.44
C ALA A 240 10.00 -1.44 -15.43
N ARG A 241 9.05 -2.20 -14.86
CA ARG A 241 9.02 -3.68 -14.84
C ARG A 241 8.12 -4.29 -15.92
N GLY A 242 7.64 -3.49 -16.86
CA GLY A 242 6.77 -3.93 -17.95
C GLY A 242 5.29 -4.06 -17.59
N VAL A 243 4.87 -3.64 -16.39
CA VAL A 243 3.45 -3.61 -16.01
C VAL A 243 2.86 -2.27 -16.47
N VAL A 244 2.14 -2.31 -17.59
CA VAL A 244 1.43 -1.16 -18.14
C VAL A 244 -0.07 -1.34 -17.88
N PRO A 245 -0.74 -0.38 -17.21
CA PRO A 245 -2.17 -0.48 -16.97
C PRO A 245 -2.96 -0.41 -18.29
N PHE A 246 -3.92 -1.30 -18.46
CA PHE A 246 -4.98 -1.17 -19.48
C PHE A 246 -6.02 -0.11 -19.06
N ALA A 247 -6.23 0.04 -17.76
CA ALA A 247 -7.12 1.03 -17.16
C ALA A 247 -6.51 1.57 -15.88
N VAL A 248 -6.84 2.81 -15.54
CA VAL A 248 -6.52 3.41 -14.25
C VAL A 248 -7.80 3.95 -13.63
N LEU A 249 -7.89 3.90 -12.31
CA LEU A 249 -8.98 4.49 -11.54
C LEU A 249 -8.39 5.08 -10.26
N GLY A 250 -8.84 6.27 -9.89
CA GLY A 250 -8.46 6.88 -8.63
C GLY A 250 -9.67 7.10 -7.74
N HIS A 251 -9.46 7.12 -6.44
CA HIS A 251 -10.46 7.51 -5.46
C HIS A 251 -10.12 8.88 -4.89
N SER A 252 -10.94 9.90 -5.13
CA SER A 252 -10.76 11.27 -4.60
C SER A 252 -9.38 11.84 -4.92
N LEU A 253 -8.42 11.84 -3.98
CA LEU A 253 -7.05 12.31 -4.23
C LEU A 253 -6.32 11.47 -5.28
N GLY A 254 -6.54 10.15 -5.29
CA GLY A 254 -5.89 9.25 -6.24
C GLY A 254 -6.27 9.50 -7.70
N GLU A 255 -7.37 10.21 -7.97
CA GLU A 255 -7.78 10.56 -9.33
C GLU A 255 -6.74 11.42 -10.04
N PHE A 256 -6.02 12.26 -9.30
CA PHE A 256 -4.95 13.07 -9.87
C PHE A 256 -3.79 12.19 -10.35
N ALA A 257 -3.36 11.21 -9.55
CA ALA A 257 -2.31 10.27 -9.93
C ALA A 257 -2.75 9.39 -11.11
N ALA A 258 -4.01 8.92 -11.09
CA ALA A 258 -4.60 8.18 -12.20
C ALA A 258 -4.63 9.01 -13.49
N ALA A 259 -5.06 10.27 -13.43
CA ALA A 259 -5.13 11.15 -14.60
C ALA A 259 -3.75 11.41 -15.21
N VAL A 260 -2.71 11.60 -14.37
CA VAL A 260 -1.31 11.71 -14.84
C VAL A 260 -0.85 10.40 -15.49
N GLN A 261 -1.13 9.26 -14.87
CA GLN A 261 -0.73 7.95 -15.42
C GLN A 261 -1.47 7.59 -16.71
N ALA A 262 -2.70 8.07 -16.88
CA ALA A 262 -3.47 7.99 -18.12
C ALA A 262 -3.00 8.98 -19.20
N GLY A 263 -2.15 9.95 -18.86
CA GLY A 263 -1.69 11.00 -19.78
C GLY A 263 -2.73 12.09 -20.06
N VAL A 264 -3.76 12.23 -19.21
CA VAL A 264 -4.76 13.30 -19.30
C VAL A 264 -4.14 14.66 -18.94
N MET A 265 -3.17 14.66 -18.02
CA MET A 265 -2.44 15.84 -17.61
C MET A 265 -0.96 15.50 -17.33
N THR A 266 -0.12 16.53 -17.29
CA THR A 266 1.30 16.35 -16.98
C THR A 266 1.50 16.11 -15.47
N LEU A 267 2.65 15.52 -15.10
CA LEU A 267 3.03 15.38 -13.69
C LEU A 267 3.05 16.73 -12.96
N GLU A 268 3.56 17.77 -13.62
CA GLU A 268 3.65 19.11 -13.05
C GLU A 268 2.25 19.71 -12.79
N ASP A 269 1.32 19.57 -13.73
CA ASP A 269 -0.05 20.05 -13.55
C ASP A 269 -0.78 19.26 -12.46
N GLY A 270 -0.59 17.93 -12.41
CA GLY A 270 -1.13 17.08 -11.35
C GLY A 270 -0.67 17.53 -9.96
N LEU A 271 0.63 17.77 -9.78
CA LEU A 271 1.19 18.26 -8.51
C LEU A 271 0.68 19.66 -8.15
N LYS A 272 0.57 20.57 -9.12
CA LYS A 272 0.01 21.92 -8.88
C LYS A 272 -1.44 21.85 -8.38
N LEU A 273 -2.26 21.00 -8.99
CA LEU A 273 -3.67 20.83 -8.58
C LEU A 273 -3.78 20.20 -7.19
N VAL A 274 -2.97 19.18 -6.92
CA VAL A 274 -2.90 18.52 -5.61
C VAL A 274 -2.44 19.49 -4.53
N ALA A 275 -1.41 20.29 -4.81
CA ALA A 275 -0.93 21.34 -3.92
C ALA A 275 -2.04 22.36 -3.63
N ALA A 276 -2.67 22.92 -4.67
CA ALA A 276 -3.73 23.91 -4.51
C ALA A 276 -4.90 23.36 -3.67
N ARG A 277 -5.32 22.12 -3.92
CA ARG A 277 -6.38 21.45 -3.14
C ARG A 277 -5.98 21.31 -1.67
N GLY A 278 -4.76 20.86 -1.40
CA GLY A 278 -4.26 20.69 -0.04
C GLY A 278 -4.12 22.02 0.70
N SER A 279 -3.57 23.05 0.06
CA SER A 279 -3.47 24.40 0.63
C SER A 279 -4.84 24.99 0.97
N LEU A 280 -5.82 24.87 0.06
CA LEU A 280 -7.18 25.34 0.31
C LEU A 280 -7.86 24.57 1.43
N THR A 281 -7.57 23.28 1.56
CA THR A 281 -8.10 22.47 2.66
C THR A 281 -7.52 22.96 3.99
N ASP A 282 -6.21 23.19 4.07
CA ASP A 282 -5.55 23.74 5.27
C ASP A 282 -6.00 25.17 5.61
N GLU A 283 -6.33 26.00 4.60
CA GLU A 283 -6.76 27.39 4.79
C GLU A 283 -8.24 27.51 5.20
N VAL A 284 -9.12 26.73 4.56
CA VAL A 284 -10.58 26.93 4.65
C VAL A 284 -11.22 25.99 5.68
N CYS A 285 -10.65 24.81 5.92
CA CYS A 285 -11.21 23.86 6.87
C CYS A 285 -10.71 24.15 8.28
N GLU A 286 -11.51 24.88 9.04
CA GLU A 286 -11.28 25.06 10.48
C GLU A 286 -11.21 23.69 11.19
N PRO A 287 -10.29 23.50 12.16
CA PRO A 287 -10.24 22.29 12.95
C PRO A 287 -11.63 21.99 13.55
N TRP A 288 -12.10 20.76 13.37
CA TRP A 288 -13.41 20.29 13.86
C TRP A 288 -14.66 20.86 13.17
N ALA A 289 -14.52 21.60 12.06
CA ALA A 289 -15.67 22.13 11.30
C ALA A 289 -16.47 21.05 10.56
N GLY A 290 -15.93 19.85 10.42
CA GLY A 290 -16.60 18.71 9.79
C GLY A 290 -15.98 17.38 10.21
N ALA A 291 -16.72 16.31 9.98
CA ALA A 291 -16.27 14.95 10.20
C ALA A 291 -16.72 14.07 9.03
N MET A 292 -15.95 13.01 8.78
CA MET A 292 -16.31 11.95 7.86
C MET A 292 -16.44 10.64 8.66
N ALA A 293 -17.45 9.84 8.34
CA ALA A 293 -17.66 8.53 8.93
C ALA A 293 -17.93 7.51 7.82
N ALA A 294 -17.34 6.32 7.94
CA ALA A 294 -17.69 5.19 7.10
C ALA A 294 -18.92 4.49 7.69
N VAL A 295 -19.93 4.24 6.85
CA VAL A 295 -21.18 3.60 7.27
C VAL A 295 -21.36 2.28 6.54
N PHE A 296 -21.52 1.20 7.30
CA PHE A 296 -21.76 -0.14 6.77
C PHE A 296 -23.24 -0.36 6.48
N ALA A 297 -23.72 0.35 5.46
CA ALA A 297 -25.07 0.20 4.95
C ALA A 297 -25.12 0.54 3.45
N PRO A 298 -26.07 -0.06 2.71
CA PRO A 298 -26.39 0.35 1.35
C PRO A 298 -26.87 1.79 1.28
N LEU A 299 -26.57 2.45 0.17
CA LEU A 299 -26.98 3.83 -0.10
C LEU A 299 -28.51 4.02 0.04
N GLU A 300 -29.29 3.03 -0.38
CA GLU A 300 -30.74 3.06 -0.32
C GLU A 300 -31.26 3.20 1.12
N GLN A 301 -30.58 2.59 2.08
CA GLN A 301 -30.94 2.70 3.50
C GLN A 301 -30.60 4.09 4.06
N LEU A 302 -29.50 4.69 3.61
CA LEU A 302 -29.04 5.99 4.08
C LEU A 302 -29.85 7.15 3.48
N ARG A 303 -30.28 7.02 2.22
CA ARG A 303 -31.14 8.01 1.55
C ARG A 303 -32.47 8.23 2.27
N GLY A 304 -32.98 7.21 2.96
CA GLY A 304 -34.25 7.29 3.70
C GLY A 304 -34.19 8.02 5.04
N GLY A 305 -33.00 8.28 5.60
CA GLY A 305 -32.85 8.83 6.95
C GLY A 305 -31.76 9.88 7.18
N LEU A 306 -30.76 9.98 6.30
CA LEU A 306 -29.56 10.84 6.50
C LEU A 306 -29.38 11.94 5.46
N VAL A 307 -30.04 11.85 4.31
CA VAL A 307 -29.90 12.85 3.23
C VAL A 307 -31.28 13.43 2.93
N GLY A 308 -31.59 14.59 3.50
CA GLY A 308 -32.86 15.30 3.30
C GLY A 308 -33.87 15.19 4.45
N GLY A 309 -33.49 14.60 5.59
CA GLY A 309 -34.27 14.63 6.84
C GLY A 309 -34.00 15.90 7.67
N GLU A 310 -34.88 16.22 8.63
CA GLU A 310 -34.66 17.33 9.58
C GLU A 310 -33.32 17.17 10.32
N GLY A 311 -32.50 18.23 10.34
CA GLY A 311 -31.19 18.23 10.98
C GLY A 311 -30.03 17.62 10.18
N THR A 312 -30.29 17.14 8.95
CA THR A 312 -29.28 16.46 8.10
C THR A 312 -28.81 17.27 6.88
N SER A 313 -29.23 18.53 6.77
CA SER A 313 -28.89 19.41 5.62
C SER A 313 -27.40 19.72 5.47
N SER A 314 -26.58 19.43 6.49
CA SER A 314 -25.12 19.55 6.49
C SER A 314 -24.39 18.24 6.13
N LEU A 315 -25.10 17.14 5.90
CA LEU A 315 -24.51 15.84 5.56
C LEU A 315 -24.56 15.59 4.06
N ALA A 316 -23.47 15.04 3.54
CA ALA A 316 -23.35 14.58 2.16
C ALA A 316 -22.76 13.17 2.13
N ILE A 317 -23.18 12.39 1.13
CA ILE A 317 -22.52 11.12 0.82
C ILE A 317 -21.23 11.44 0.09
N ALA A 318 -20.09 11.16 0.73
CA ALA A 318 -18.77 11.47 0.18
C ALA A 318 -18.26 10.39 -0.80
N ALA A 319 -18.57 9.12 -0.54
CA ALA A 319 -18.11 7.99 -1.34
C ALA A 319 -19.13 6.85 -1.33
N LEU A 320 -18.98 5.93 -2.29
CA LEU A 320 -19.66 4.64 -2.33
C LEU A 320 -18.58 3.60 -2.57
N ASN A 321 -18.06 3.04 -1.48
CA ASN A 321 -16.87 2.19 -1.51
C ASN A 321 -17.22 0.75 -1.89
N ALA A 322 -18.41 0.29 -1.53
CA ALA A 322 -18.96 -1.02 -1.87
C ALA A 322 -20.50 -1.01 -1.78
N PRO A 323 -21.22 -2.04 -2.28
CA PRO A 323 -22.68 -2.10 -2.16
C PRO A 323 -23.22 -1.96 -0.73
N GLU A 324 -22.44 -2.38 0.27
CA GLU A 324 -22.78 -2.34 1.70
C GLU A 324 -21.90 -1.35 2.49
N GLN A 325 -21.18 -0.46 1.80
CA GLN A 325 -20.26 0.48 2.42
C GLN A 325 -20.31 1.85 1.74
N THR A 326 -20.86 2.82 2.47
CA THR A 326 -21.00 4.22 2.07
C THR A 326 -20.05 5.09 2.88
#